data_AF-A0A954ET44-F1
#
_entry.id   AF-A0A954ET44-F1
#
_cell.length_a   1.000
_cell.length_b   1.000
_cell.length_c   1.000
_cell.angle_alpha   90.00
_cell.angle_beta   90.00
_cell.angle_gamma   90.00
#
_symmetry.space_group_name_H-M   'P 1'
#
loop_
_entity.id
_entity.type
_entity.pdbx_description
1 polymer ?
#
loop_
_entity_poly.entity_id
_entity_poly.type
_entity_poly.pdbx_seq_one_letter_code
_entity_poly.pdbx_strand_id
1 'polypeptide(L)'
;MNTRWWAAALTLLAILFVAGYAIAPWLAGPVDWGPLTPVDGPEIQEWVLVDDFDQRLALFPTVFWDPRDSFSLRDLIRETDLVQDKTILEIGTGSGLISLCCLKAGASHVVATDVNPQ
;
A
#
# COMPACT_ATOMS: atom_id res chain seq x y z
N MET A 1 30.25 31.56 28.00
CA MET A 1 28.90 31.46 27.38
C MET A 1 28.36 30.07 27.71
N ASN A 2 27.37 29.96 28.61
CA ASN A 2 27.06 28.70 29.30
C ASN A 2 26.14 27.78 28.48
N THR A 3 26.65 26.62 28.08
CA THR A 3 25.97 25.52 27.35
C THR A 3 24.74 24.95 28.06
N ARG A 4 24.60 25.19 29.38
CA ARG A 4 23.47 24.70 30.20
C ARG A 4 22.12 25.32 29.83
N TRP A 5 22.11 26.54 29.30
CA TRP A 5 20.86 27.23 28.89
C TRP A 5 20.30 26.71 27.57
N TRP A 6 21.17 26.31 26.64
CA TRP A 6 20.78 25.73 25.35
C TRP A 6 20.19 24.33 25.49
N ALA A 7 20.77 23.50 26.37
CA ALA A 7 20.23 22.18 26.67
C ALA A 7 18.81 22.26 27.25
N ALA A 8 18.58 23.18 28.20
CA ALA A 8 17.25 23.38 28.79
C ALA A 8 16.21 23.87 27.76
N ALA A 9 16.61 24.78 26.86
CA ALA A 9 15.73 25.28 25.80
C ALA A 9 15.36 24.17 24.79
N LEU A 10 16.32 23.33 24.40
CA LEU A 10 16.08 22.18 23.50
C LEU A 10 15.19 21.13 24.14
N THR A 11 15.37 20.85 25.44
CA THR A 11 14.49 19.91 26.18
C THR A 11 13.06 20.44 26.28
N LEU A 12 12.89 21.74 26.54
CA LEU A 12 11.55 22.35 26.58
C LEU A 12 10.86 22.29 25.21
N LEU A 13 11.61 22.53 24.13
CA LEU A 13 11.09 22.47 22.76
C LEU A 13 10.66 21.04 22.38
N ALA A 14 11.44 20.04 22.75
CA ALA A 14 11.12 18.63 22.51
C ALA A 14 9.87 18.18 23.29
N ILE A 15 9.72 18.63 24.55
CA ILE A 15 8.54 18.33 25.36
C ILE A 15 7.29 18.96 24.74
N LEU A 16 7.37 20.21 24.26
CA LEU A 16 6.24 20.87 23.59
C LEU A 16 5.86 20.20 22.27
N PHE A 17 6.85 19.68 21.52
CA PHE A 17 6.60 18.96 20.26
C PHE A 17 5.93 17.60 20.50
N VAL A 18 6.40 16.83 21.50
CA VAL A 18 5.79 15.55 21.89
C VAL A 18 4.39 15.77 22.46
N ALA A 19 4.20 16.79 23.29
CA ALA A 19 2.89 17.14 23.80
C ALA A 19 1.94 17.47 22.64
N GLY A 20 2.31 18.36 21.72
CA GLY A 20 1.47 18.74 20.57
C GLY A 20 1.01 17.57 19.71
N TYR A 21 1.89 16.59 19.45
CA TYR A 21 1.54 15.38 18.67
C TYR A 21 0.65 14.41 19.46
N ALA A 22 0.78 14.38 20.79
CA ALA A 22 -0.01 13.51 21.65
C ALA A 22 -1.45 14.00 21.88
N ILE A 23 -1.73 15.31 21.68
CA ILE A 23 -3.09 15.89 21.85
C ILE A 23 -3.85 16.03 20.53
N ALA A 24 -3.16 16.12 19.39
CA ALA A 24 -3.80 16.30 18.07
C ALA A 24 -4.83 15.21 17.70
N PRO A 25 -4.63 13.90 18.03
CA PRO A 25 -5.60 12.86 17.69
C PRO A 25 -6.88 12.89 18.54
N TRP A 26 -6.85 13.54 19.71
CA TRP A 26 -7.96 13.55 20.67
C TRP A 26 -8.91 14.75 20.51
N LEU A 27 -8.49 15.77 19.76
CA LEU A 27 -9.32 16.94 19.42
C LEU A 27 -10.19 16.71 18.17
N ALA A 28 -9.79 15.78 17.31
CA ALA A 28 -10.68 15.23 16.30
C ALA A 28 -11.63 14.27 17.02
N GLY A 29 -12.88 14.68 17.23
CA GLY A 29 -13.91 13.78 17.73
C GLY A 29 -13.99 12.50 16.88
N PRO A 30 -14.65 11.44 17.37
CA PRO A 30 -14.85 10.22 16.59
C PRO A 30 -15.44 10.59 15.23
N VAL A 31 -14.74 10.19 14.16
CA VAL A 31 -15.25 10.33 12.80
C VAL A 31 -16.52 9.47 12.73
N ASP A 32 -17.67 10.12 12.55
CA ASP A 32 -18.92 9.44 12.29
C ASP A 32 -18.89 8.90 10.85
N TRP A 33 -18.60 7.61 10.72
CA TRP A 33 -18.57 6.91 9.43
C TRP A 33 -19.98 6.55 8.92
N GLY A 34 -21.04 6.99 9.62
CA GLY A 34 -22.39 6.51 9.38
C GLY A 34 -22.54 5.03 9.75
N PRO A 35 -23.74 4.45 9.58
CA PRO A 35 -23.90 3.01 9.70
C PRO A 35 -22.99 2.32 8.67
N LEU A 36 -22.08 1.47 9.15
CA LEU A 36 -21.38 0.50 8.30
C LEU A 36 -22.48 -0.41 7.71
N THR A 37 -22.99 -0.05 6.54
CA THR A 37 -23.75 -0.99 5.73
C THR A 37 -22.85 -2.21 5.56
N PRO A 38 -23.32 -3.44 5.84
CA PRO A 38 -22.63 -4.63 5.36
C PRO A 38 -22.56 -4.46 3.84
N VAL A 39 -21.40 -4.04 3.35
CA VAL A 39 -21.11 -4.18 1.94
C VAL A 39 -20.94 -5.69 1.83
N ASP A 40 -21.90 -6.38 1.21
CA ASP A 40 -21.63 -7.72 0.71
C ASP A 40 -20.27 -7.61 0.00
N GLY A 41 -19.28 -8.41 0.44
CA GLY A 41 -17.90 -8.27 -0.04
C GLY A 41 -17.88 -8.21 -1.57
N PRO A 42 -16.93 -7.48 -2.18
CA PRO A 42 -16.98 -7.19 -3.61
C PRO A 42 -17.20 -8.48 -4.40
N GLU A 43 -18.25 -8.50 -5.22
CA GLU A 43 -18.62 -9.67 -6.00
C GLU A 43 -17.48 -9.99 -6.98
N ILE A 44 -17.04 -11.26 -6.99
CA ILE A 44 -16.00 -11.71 -7.94
C ILE A 44 -16.64 -11.74 -9.33
N GLN A 45 -16.17 -10.88 -10.23
CA GLN A 45 -16.61 -10.87 -11.63
C GLN A 45 -16.15 -12.15 -12.34
N GLU A 46 -14.88 -12.53 -12.17
CA GLU A 46 -14.30 -13.65 -12.88
C GLU A 46 -13.13 -14.27 -12.10
N TRP A 47 -12.90 -15.57 -12.30
CA TRP A 47 -11.67 -16.23 -11.88
C TRP A 47 -10.76 -16.44 -13.09
N VAL A 48 -9.69 -15.68 -13.20
CA VAL A 48 -8.82 -15.66 -14.38
C VAL A 48 -7.58 -16.51 -14.14
N LEU A 49 -7.18 -17.31 -15.13
CA LEU A 49 -5.87 -17.97 -15.11
C LEU A 49 -4.84 -17.05 -15.76
N VAL A 50 -3.69 -16.89 -15.12
CA VAL A 50 -2.58 -16.07 -15.60
C VAL A 50 -1.33 -16.93 -15.59
N ASP A 51 -0.51 -16.84 -16.63
CA ASP A 51 0.68 -17.69 -16.80
C ASP A 51 1.64 -17.65 -15.59
N ASP A 52 1.64 -16.56 -14.83
CA ASP A 52 2.51 -16.38 -13.67
C ASP A 52 2.01 -17.09 -12.40
N PHE A 53 0.81 -17.68 -12.40
CA PHE A 53 0.20 -18.32 -11.23
C PHE A 53 -0.46 -19.65 -11.57
N ASP A 54 -0.22 -20.66 -10.72
CA ASP A 54 -0.90 -21.95 -10.83
C ASP A 54 -2.36 -21.85 -10.35
N GLN A 55 -2.66 -20.84 -9.53
CA GLN A 55 -3.99 -20.54 -9.02
C GLN A 55 -4.72 -19.57 -9.95
N ARG A 56 -6.05 -19.69 -9.99
CA ARG A 56 -6.89 -18.66 -10.59
C ARG A 56 -6.94 -17.44 -9.67
N LEU A 57 -6.79 -16.27 -10.24
CA LEU A 57 -6.90 -15.00 -9.53
C LEU A 57 -8.34 -14.48 -9.63
N ALA A 58 -8.86 -13.94 -8.53
CA ALA A 58 -10.17 -13.30 -8.52
C ALA A 58 -10.05 -11.90 -9.15
N LEU A 59 -10.87 -11.63 -10.15
CA LEU A 59 -11.03 -10.33 -10.76
C LEU A 59 -12.33 -9.69 -10.27
N PHE A 60 -12.23 -8.46 -9.79
CA PHE A 60 -13.36 -7.67 -9.33
C PHE A 60 -13.84 -6.73 -10.44
N PRO A 61 -15.14 -6.37 -10.48
CA PRO A 61 -15.72 -5.65 -11.61
C PRO A 61 -15.26 -4.20 -11.75
N THR A 62 -14.74 -3.61 -10.68
CA THR A 62 -14.39 -2.18 -10.63
C THR A 62 -12.91 -1.90 -10.87
N VAL A 63 -12.07 -2.93 -10.87
CA VAL A 63 -10.62 -2.78 -11.05
C VAL A 63 -10.22 -2.91 -12.51
N PHE A 64 -9.19 -2.17 -12.91
CA PHE A 64 -8.64 -2.26 -14.26
C PHE A 64 -7.96 -3.63 -14.49
N TRP A 65 -8.25 -4.21 -15.66
CA TRP A 65 -7.66 -5.48 -16.10
C TRP A 65 -7.58 -5.54 -17.63
N ASP A 66 -6.34 -5.57 -18.14
CA ASP A 66 -6.02 -6.16 -19.44
C ASP A 66 -4.75 -7.00 -19.26
N PRO A 67 -4.80 -8.34 -19.46
CA PRO A 67 -3.64 -9.19 -19.26
C PRO A 67 -2.50 -8.83 -20.22
N ARG A 68 -2.79 -8.15 -21.33
CA ARG A 68 -1.81 -7.83 -22.36
C ARG A 68 -0.96 -6.60 -22.04
N ASP A 69 -1.47 -5.71 -21.18
CA ASP A 69 -0.82 -4.43 -20.87
C ASP A 69 0.43 -4.59 -20.00
N SER A 70 0.66 -5.78 -19.44
CA SER A 70 1.72 -6.05 -18.48
C SER A 70 2.75 -7.09 -18.94
N PHE A 71 2.63 -7.67 -20.15
CA PHE A 71 3.47 -8.81 -20.55
C PHE A 71 4.98 -8.54 -20.43
N SER A 72 5.48 -7.47 -21.03
CA SER A 72 6.92 -7.18 -21.03
C SER A 72 7.47 -6.90 -19.62
N LEU A 73 6.66 -6.30 -18.74
CA LEU A 73 7.05 -6.07 -17.35
C LEU A 73 7.04 -7.38 -16.55
N ARG A 74 6.04 -8.24 -16.77
CA ARG A 74 5.96 -9.57 -16.13
C ARG A 74 7.10 -10.48 -16.58
N ASP A 75 7.46 -10.45 -17.87
CA ASP A 75 8.63 -11.13 -18.40
C ASP A 75 9.91 -10.63 -17.70
N LEU A 76 10.11 -9.32 -17.62
CA LEU A 76 11.26 -8.75 -16.92
C LEU A 76 11.33 -9.15 -15.44
N ILE A 77 10.21 -9.12 -14.72
CA ILE A 77 10.12 -9.52 -13.31
C ILE A 77 10.44 -11.01 -13.14
N ARG A 78 9.99 -11.85 -14.08
CA ARG A 78 10.17 -13.31 -14.04
C ARG A 78 11.58 -13.74 -14.43
N GLU A 79 12.19 -13.06 -15.38
CA GLU A 79 13.46 -13.48 -15.99
C GLU A 79 14.69 -12.85 -15.33
N THR A 80 14.50 -11.94 -14.36
CA THR A 80 15.59 -11.21 -13.71
C THR A 80 15.39 -11.06 -12.21
N ASP A 81 16.48 -10.81 -11.48
CA ASP A 81 16.44 -10.53 -10.03
C ASP A 81 16.06 -9.06 -9.74
N LEU A 82 15.35 -8.39 -10.66
CA LEU A 82 15.07 -6.96 -10.60
C LEU A 82 14.42 -6.55 -9.27
N VAL A 83 13.54 -7.40 -8.74
CA VAL A 83 12.72 -7.11 -7.55
C VAL A 83 13.14 -7.89 -6.31
N GLN A 84 14.07 -8.85 -6.44
CA GLN A 84 14.45 -9.75 -5.36
C GLN A 84 14.99 -8.98 -4.13
N ASP A 85 14.46 -9.31 -2.96
CA ASP A 85 14.76 -8.72 -1.65
C ASP A 85 14.47 -7.21 -1.53
N LYS A 86 13.83 -6.59 -2.54
CA LYS A 86 13.54 -5.15 -2.56
C LYS A 86 12.18 -4.79 -1.97
N THR A 87 12.02 -3.52 -1.63
CA THR A 87 10.72 -2.90 -1.35
C THR A 87 10.26 -2.17 -2.60
N ILE A 88 9.07 -2.51 -3.10
CA ILE A 88 8.51 -2.01 -4.36
C ILE A 88 7.37 -1.04 -4.07
N LEU A 89 7.27 0.03 -4.86
CA LEU A 89 6.11 0.92 -4.89
C LEU A 89 5.43 0.77 -6.25
N GLU A 90 4.15 0.41 -6.24
CA GLU A 90 3.30 0.39 -7.43
C GLU A 90 2.28 1.54 -7.36
N ILE A 91 2.17 2.29 -8.46
CA ILE A 91 1.22 3.38 -8.63
C ILE A 91 0.16 2.95 -9.66
N GLY A 92 -1.11 2.94 -9.27
CA GLY A 92 -2.21 2.48 -10.11
C GLY A 92 -2.24 0.95 -10.22
N THR A 93 -2.34 0.28 -9.09
CA THR A 93 -2.23 -1.20 -9.01
C THR A 93 -3.39 -1.93 -9.70
N GLY A 94 -4.56 -1.31 -9.82
CA GLY A 94 -5.76 -1.91 -10.40
C GLY A 94 -6.07 -3.26 -9.78
N SER A 95 -5.99 -4.32 -10.58
CA SER A 95 -6.16 -5.71 -10.12
C SER A 95 -5.08 -6.23 -9.16
N GLY A 96 -3.94 -5.54 -9.03
CA GLY A 96 -2.81 -5.98 -8.21
C GLY A 96 -1.89 -6.99 -8.87
N LEU A 97 -2.08 -7.31 -10.16
CA LEU A 97 -1.31 -8.37 -10.84
C LEU A 97 0.20 -8.17 -10.75
N ILE A 98 0.70 -6.96 -11.03
CA ILE A 98 2.14 -6.68 -10.98
C ILE A 98 2.66 -6.78 -9.56
N SER A 99 1.95 -6.25 -8.56
CA SER A 99 2.29 -6.43 -7.14
C SER A 99 2.44 -7.90 -6.76
N LEU A 100 1.50 -8.75 -7.17
CA LEU A 100 1.57 -10.19 -6.93
C LEU A 100 2.76 -10.83 -7.63
N CYS A 101 3.04 -10.46 -8.89
CA CYS A 101 4.22 -10.93 -9.62
C CYS A 101 5.52 -10.54 -8.91
N CYS A 102 5.63 -9.31 -8.42
CA CYS A 102 6.78 -8.84 -7.65
C CYS A 102 7.00 -9.66 -6.37
N LEU A 103 5.94 -9.90 -5.60
CA LEU A 103 6.00 -10.73 -4.40
C LEU A 103 6.42 -12.17 -4.72
N LYS A 104 5.85 -12.76 -5.78
CA LYS A 104 6.22 -14.11 -6.23
C LYS A 104 7.70 -14.19 -6.67
N ALA A 105 8.22 -13.13 -7.29
CA ALA A 105 9.62 -13.01 -7.70
C ALA A 105 10.58 -12.64 -6.55
N GLY A 106 10.11 -12.65 -5.29
CA GLY A 106 10.95 -12.49 -4.11
C GLY A 106 11.12 -11.05 -3.65
N ALA A 107 10.25 -10.12 -4.04
CA ALA A 107 10.21 -8.82 -3.38
C ALA A 107 9.91 -8.98 -1.89
N SER A 108 10.69 -8.30 -1.05
CA SER A 108 10.51 -8.32 0.41
C SER A 108 9.17 -7.70 0.82
N HIS A 109 8.81 -6.57 0.19
CA HIS A 109 7.61 -5.81 0.48
C HIS A 109 7.12 -5.11 -0.78
N VAL A 110 5.79 -4.95 -0.90
CA VAL A 110 5.18 -4.12 -1.95
C VAL A 110 4.18 -3.16 -1.31
N VAL A 111 4.28 -1.89 -1.66
CA VAL A 111 3.28 -0.86 -1.38
C VAL A 111 2.55 -0.59 -2.69
N ALA A 112 1.30 -1.00 -2.76
CA ALA A 112 0.46 -0.82 -3.93
C ALA A 112 -0.54 0.31 -3.67
N THR A 113 -0.65 1.26 -4.60
CA THR A 113 -1.57 2.40 -4.47
C THR A 113 -2.53 2.43 -5.64
N ASP A 114 -3.76 2.83 -5.37
CA ASP A 114 -4.77 3.09 -6.40
C ASP A 114 -5.63 4.29 -6.03
N VAL A 115 -6.25 4.88 -7.04
CA VAL A 115 -7.26 5.93 -6.87
C VAL A 115 -8.66 5.35 -6.72
N ASN A 116 -8.89 4.13 -7.24
CA ASN A 116 -10.12 3.39 -7.05
C ASN A 116 -10.21 2.91 -5.59
N PRO A 117 -11.22 3.33 -4.82
CA PRO A 117 -11.38 2.93 -3.43
C PRO A 117 -12.00 1.54 -3.25
N GLN A 118 -12.37 0.87 -4.35
CA GLN A 118 -13.01 -0.45 -4.36
C GLN A 118 -12.03 -1.59 -4.62
#